data_AF-A0A962SPG0-F1
#
_entry.id   AF-A0A962SPG0-F1
#
_cell.length_a   1.000
_cell.length_b   1.000
_cell.length_c   1.000
_cell.angle_alpha   90.00
_cell.angle_beta   90.00
_cell.angle_gamma   90.00
#
_symmetry.space_group_name_H-M   'P 1'
#
loop_
_entity.id
_entity.type
_entity.pdbx_description
1 polymer ?
#
loop_
_entity_poly.entity_id
_entity_poly.type
_entity_poly.pdbx_seq_one_letter_code
_entity_poly.pdbx_strand_id
1 'polypeptide(L)'
;QWLYLPALKKSKRIASSDKSGAFMGSDFNYSDMTRRNLDAYDFRLLKEEEVRGRKAWLIEALPKSRQEMEESGYKKSLVFVDQESFVVVRAVHWTLDGDRLKYQDVPGLEKIDGVWTITHMTMTTKKAKSTLHQTELDFHNTRYNQDLAEEMFSVRRLEKGL
;
A
#
# COMPACT_ATOMS: atom_id res chain seq x y z
N GLN A 1 13.85 -0.37 0.68
CA GLN A 1 13.84 1.08 0.96
C GLN A 1 14.95 1.42 1.99
N TRP A 2 14.97 2.63 2.54
CA TRP A 2 15.72 3.00 3.76
C TRP A 2 14.73 3.49 4.83
N LEU A 3 15.07 3.31 6.10
CA LEU A 3 14.32 3.81 7.26
C LEU A 3 15.30 4.46 8.24
N TYR A 4 15.02 5.71 8.65
CA TYR A 4 15.79 6.37 9.69
C TYR A 4 15.20 6.05 11.07
N LEU A 5 16.06 5.67 12.03
CA LEU A 5 15.68 5.35 13.40
C LEU A 5 16.23 6.45 14.33
N PRO A 6 15.43 7.49 14.66
CA PRO A 6 15.93 8.69 15.34
C PRO A 6 16.52 8.41 16.73
N ALA A 7 15.93 7.47 17.49
CA ALA A 7 16.46 7.03 18.79
C ALA A 7 17.86 6.38 18.70
N LEU A 8 18.25 5.88 17.52
CA LEU A 8 19.57 5.29 17.25
C LEU A 8 20.47 6.20 16.40
N LYS A 9 19.93 7.33 15.90
CA LYS A 9 20.55 8.23 14.90
C LYS A 9 21.17 7.51 13.70
N LYS A 10 20.48 6.49 13.17
CA LYS A 10 21.00 5.61 12.10
C LYS A 10 19.96 5.28 11.04
N SER A 11 20.40 5.23 9.78
CA SER A 11 19.64 4.64 8.68
C SER A 11 19.78 3.11 8.64
N LYS A 12 18.66 2.38 8.60
CA LYS A 12 18.62 0.94 8.26
C LYS A 12 18.21 0.78 6.80
N ARG A 13 18.96 0.00 6.02
CA ARG A 13 18.50 -0.49 4.70
C ARG A 13 17.46 -1.58 4.93
N ILE A 14 16.32 -1.47 4.25
CA ILE A 14 15.29 -2.52 4.20
C ILE A 14 15.57 -3.38 2.97
N ALA A 15 15.90 -4.64 3.21
CA ALA A 15 16.15 -5.64 2.19
C ALA A 15 14.84 -6.08 1.49
N SER A 16 14.93 -6.73 0.34
CA SER A 16 13.77 -7.26 -0.38
C SER A 16 12.99 -8.30 0.45
N SER A 17 13.70 -9.16 1.17
CA SER A 17 13.14 -10.13 2.14
C SER A 17 12.28 -9.48 3.23
N ASP A 18 12.65 -8.27 3.66
CA ASP A 18 12.04 -7.59 4.80
C ASP A 18 10.75 -6.84 4.38
N LYS A 19 10.47 -6.74 3.06
CA LYS A 19 9.35 -5.96 2.51
C LYS A 19 7.98 -6.47 2.96
N SER A 20 7.84 -7.78 3.18
CA SER A 20 6.62 -8.43 3.66
C SER A 20 6.35 -8.24 5.16
N GLY A 21 7.29 -7.62 5.90
CA GLY A 21 7.13 -7.22 7.29
C GLY A 21 6.28 -5.96 7.46
N ALA A 22 5.68 -5.82 8.65
CA ALA A 22 4.85 -4.68 9.03
C ALA A 22 5.61 -3.35 9.00
N PHE A 23 5.11 -2.38 8.24
CA PHE A 23 5.61 -1.01 8.20
C PHE A 23 5.40 -0.35 9.56
N MET A 24 6.48 -0.10 10.29
CA MET A 24 6.47 0.55 11.61
C MET A 24 5.48 -0.06 12.64
N GLY A 25 5.13 -1.33 12.51
CA GLY A 25 4.17 -2.04 13.37
C GLY A 25 2.69 -1.94 12.97
N SER A 26 2.38 -1.29 11.84
CA SER A 26 1.04 -1.17 11.29
C SER A 26 0.54 -2.41 10.54
N ASP A 27 -0.72 -2.38 10.10
CA ASP A 27 -1.30 -3.37 9.19
C ASP A 27 -0.74 -3.30 7.76
N PHE A 28 -0.02 -2.23 7.38
CA PHE A 28 0.61 -2.14 6.05
C PHE A 28 1.93 -2.89 6.04
N ASN A 29 2.30 -3.52 4.92
CA ASN A 29 3.65 -4.05 4.71
C ASN A 29 4.58 -2.96 4.16
N TYR A 30 5.90 -3.11 4.32
CA TYR A 30 6.87 -2.27 3.60
C TYR A 30 6.75 -2.40 2.07
N SER A 31 6.16 -3.49 1.56
CA SER A 31 5.79 -3.70 0.15
C SER A 31 4.61 -2.82 -0.31
N ASP A 32 3.69 -2.47 0.58
CA ASP A 32 2.58 -1.53 0.28
C ASP A 32 3.10 -0.09 0.19
N MET A 33 4.19 0.21 0.90
CA MET A 33 4.88 1.51 0.93
C MET A 33 5.94 1.65 -0.18
N THR A 34 5.68 1.07 -1.36
CA THR A 34 6.50 1.22 -2.58
C THR A 34 5.65 1.04 -3.83
N ARG A 35 6.14 1.53 -4.98
CA ARG A 35 5.52 1.25 -6.28
C ARG A 35 5.48 -0.27 -6.51
N ARG A 36 4.29 -0.79 -6.83
CA ARG A 36 4.08 -2.20 -7.22
C ARG A 36 4.72 -2.46 -8.60
N ASN A 37 5.39 -3.59 -8.76
CA ASN A 37 5.85 -4.05 -10.07
C ASN A 37 4.70 -4.80 -10.76
N LEU A 38 4.03 -4.18 -11.73
CA LEU A 38 2.87 -4.80 -12.41
C LEU A 38 3.27 -6.06 -13.19
N ASP A 39 4.48 -6.09 -13.77
CA ASP A 39 4.94 -7.23 -14.57
C ASP A 39 5.17 -8.50 -13.74
N ALA A 40 5.30 -8.39 -12.41
CA ALA A 40 5.42 -9.50 -11.48
C ALA A 40 4.08 -10.19 -11.12
N TYR A 41 2.95 -9.70 -11.64
CA TYR A 41 1.61 -10.22 -11.34
C TYR A 41 0.87 -10.64 -12.61
N ASP A 42 0.06 -11.68 -12.50
CA ASP A 42 -1.03 -11.97 -13.43
C ASP A 42 -2.31 -11.29 -12.92
N PHE A 43 -3.01 -10.60 -13.82
CA PHE A 43 -4.24 -9.88 -13.52
C PHE A 43 -5.43 -10.47 -14.27
N ARG A 44 -6.55 -10.61 -13.58
CA ARG A 44 -7.82 -11.09 -14.18
C ARG A 44 -8.98 -10.23 -13.71
N LEU A 45 -9.63 -9.54 -14.65
CA LEU A 45 -10.94 -8.93 -14.40
C LEU A 45 -11.95 -10.04 -14.08
N LEU A 46 -12.60 -9.95 -12.92
CA LEU A 46 -13.62 -10.91 -12.49
C LEU A 46 -15.04 -10.43 -12.86
N LYS A 47 -15.34 -9.16 -12.58
CA LYS A 47 -16.63 -8.48 -12.87
C LYS A 47 -16.53 -6.97 -12.60
N GLU A 48 -17.63 -6.26 -12.79
CA GLU A 48 -17.83 -4.89 -12.30
C GLU A 48 -18.67 -4.87 -10.99
N GLU A 49 -18.48 -3.81 -10.22
CA GLU A 49 -19.10 -3.41 -8.94
C GLU A 49 -19.42 -1.89 -9.03
N GLU A 50 -19.99 -1.11 -8.09
CA GLU A 50 -20.17 -1.13 -6.63
C GLU A 50 -18.90 -1.03 -5.76
N VAL A 51 -18.39 0.19 -5.60
CA VAL A 51 -17.90 0.62 -4.28
C VAL A 51 -18.47 2.01 -3.97
N ARG A 52 -19.29 2.11 -2.91
CA ARG A 52 -19.85 3.38 -2.40
C ARG A 52 -20.66 4.16 -3.44
N GLY A 53 -21.43 3.47 -4.28
CA GLY A 53 -22.23 4.08 -5.34
C GLY A 53 -21.41 4.51 -6.57
N ARG A 54 -20.10 4.27 -6.59
CA ARG A 54 -19.25 4.44 -7.77
C ARG A 54 -18.96 3.10 -8.43
N LYS A 55 -18.74 3.11 -9.74
CA LYS A 55 -18.40 1.90 -10.48
C LYS A 55 -16.94 1.52 -10.26
N ALA A 56 -16.67 0.22 -10.13
CA ALA A 56 -15.33 -0.32 -9.99
C ALA A 56 -15.17 -1.65 -10.73
N TRP A 57 -13.98 -1.89 -11.29
CA TRP A 57 -13.56 -3.21 -11.75
C TRP A 57 -13.05 -4.04 -10.58
N LEU A 58 -13.64 -5.22 -10.35
CA LEU A 58 -13.10 -6.20 -9.43
C LEU A 58 -12.05 -7.04 -10.16
N ILE A 59 -10.78 -6.81 -9.84
CA ILE A 59 -9.63 -7.46 -10.46
C ILE A 59 -8.95 -8.38 -9.45
N GLU A 60 -8.68 -9.61 -9.84
CA GLU A 60 -7.80 -10.52 -9.13
C GLU A 60 -6.35 -10.30 -9.56
N ALA A 61 -5.44 -10.24 -8.59
CA ALA A 61 -4.00 -10.10 -8.81
C ALA A 61 -3.26 -11.25 -8.11
N LEU A 62 -2.51 -12.03 -8.90
CA LEU A 62 -1.74 -13.19 -8.46
C LEU A 62 -0.26 -12.96 -8.71
N PRO A 63 0.62 -13.05 -7.70
CA PRO A 63 2.07 -13.03 -7.90
C PRO A 63 2.53 -14.18 -8.80
N LYS A 64 3.31 -13.88 -9.84
CA LYS A 64 3.85 -14.86 -10.81
C LYS A 64 4.91 -15.80 -10.24
N SER A 65 5.49 -15.45 -9.09
CA SER A 65 6.58 -16.22 -8.48
C SER A 65 6.46 -16.27 -6.96
N ARG A 66 7.04 -17.33 -6.38
CA ARG A 66 7.19 -17.46 -4.92
C ARG A 66 7.99 -16.30 -4.32
N GLN A 67 9.00 -15.79 -5.03
CA GLN A 67 9.77 -14.62 -4.60
C GLN A 67 8.86 -13.38 -4.46
N GLU A 68 7.97 -13.11 -5.42
CA GLU A 68 7.04 -11.97 -5.31
C GLU A 68 6.03 -12.19 -4.18
N MET A 69 5.61 -13.43 -3.87
CA MET A 69 4.81 -13.72 -2.66
C MET A 69 5.59 -13.42 -1.37
N GLU A 70 6.89 -13.77 -1.31
CA GLU A 70 7.76 -13.57 -0.15
C GLU A 70 8.20 -12.10 0.02
N GLU A 71 8.40 -11.34 -1.06
CA GLU A 71 8.67 -9.89 -1.02
C GLU A 71 7.40 -9.07 -0.75
N SER A 72 6.25 -9.43 -1.33
CA SER A 72 4.98 -8.71 -1.07
C SER A 72 4.37 -9.05 0.28
N GLY A 73 4.50 -10.31 0.73
CA GLY A 73 3.81 -10.88 1.89
C GLY A 73 2.40 -11.39 1.56
N TYR A 74 2.04 -11.49 0.28
CA TYR A 74 0.69 -11.85 -0.18
C TYR A 74 0.69 -13.02 -1.14
N LYS A 75 -0.24 -13.98 -0.97
CA LYS A 75 -0.51 -15.08 -1.91
C LYS A 75 -1.40 -14.63 -3.07
N LYS A 76 -2.28 -13.67 -2.81
CA LYS A 76 -3.32 -13.17 -3.73
C LYS A 76 -3.85 -11.84 -3.22
N SER A 77 -4.27 -10.98 -4.14
CA SER A 77 -5.15 -9.84 -3.84
C SER A 77 -6.40 -9.85 -4.71
N LEU A 78 -7.53 -9.38 -4.17
CA LEU A 78 -8.63 -8.83 -4.95
C LEU A 78 -8.60 -7.31 -4.77
N VAL A 79 -8.60 -6.55 -5.86
CA VAL A 79 -8.60 -5.08 -5.85
C VAL A 79 -9.83 -4.55 -6.60
N PHE A 80 -10.46 -3.53 -6.04
CA PHE A 80 -11.57 -2.80 -6.63
C PHE A 80 -11.01 -1.50 -7.19
N VAL A 81 -10.84 -1.43 -8.52
CA VAL A 81 -10.30 -0.27 -9.22
C VAL A 81 -11.45 0.59 -9.72
N ASP A 82 -11.55 1.80 -9.20
CA ASP A 82 -12.60 2.76 -9.56
C ASP A 82 -12.53 3.20 -11.03
N GLN A 83 -13.67 3.26 -11.72
CA GLN A 83 -13.72 3.44 -13.18
C GLN A 83 -13.45 4.87 -13.66
N GLU A 84 -13.55 5.88 -12.79
CA GLU A 84 -13.31 7.29 -13.15
C GLU A 84 -11.91 7.74 -12.74
N SER A 85 -11.45 7.31 -11.58
CA SER A 85 -10.17 7.71 -10.99
C SER A 85 -9.02 6.75 -11.23
N PHE A 86 -9.32 5.51 -11.64
CA PHE A 86 -8.35 4.39 -11.76
C PHE A 86 -7.62 4.04 -10.45
N VAL A 87 -8.11 4.52 -9.31
CA VAL A 87 -7.55 4.25 -7.98
C VAL A 87 -8.11 2.95 -7.40
N VAL A 88 -7.27 2.19 -6.69
CA VAL A 88 -7.72 1.06 -5.86
C VAL A 88 -8.45 1.62 -4.63
N VAL A 89 -9.79 1.53 -4.62
CA VAL A 89 -10.64 2.11 -3.57
C VAL A 89 -11.05 1.13 -2.48
N ARG A 90 -10.85 -0.16 -2.72
CA ARG A 90 -10.96 -1.25 -1.76
C ARG A 90 -10.08 -2.41 -2.20
N ALA A 91 -9.56 -3.19 -1.27
CA ALA A 91 -8.86 -4.43 -1.57
C ALA A 91 -8.98 -5.47 -0.45
N VAL A 92 -8.80 -6.74 -0.81
CA VAL A 92 -8.65 -7.86 0.13
C VAL A 92 -7.37 -8.60 -0.22
N HIS A 93 -6.46 -8.74 0.74
CA HIS A 93 -5.17 -9.39 0.57
C HIS A 93 -5.08 -10.66 1.42
N TRP A 94 -4.74 -11.78 0.79
CA TRP A 94 -4.47 -13.06 1.46
C TRP A 94 -3.00 -13.10 1.85
N THR A 95 -2.69 -13.09 3.15
CA THR A 95 -1.29 -13.09 3.61
C THR A 95 -0.58 -14.41 3.30
N LEU A 96 0.73 -14.32 3.06
CA LEU A 96 1.60 -15.50 2.98
C LEU A 96 1.55 -16.28 4.31
N ASP A 97 1.66 -15.58 5.44
CA ASP A 97 1.79 -16.22 6.74
C ASP A 97 0.60 -15.99 7.68
N GLY A 98 0.27 -17.02 8.44
CA GLY A 98 -0.65 -16.97 9.58
C GLY A 98 -2.15 -17.00 9.23
N ASP A 99 -2.51 -17.22 7.96
CA ASP A 99 -3.90 -17.28 7.46
C ASP A 99 -4.75 -16.07 7.86
N ARG A 100 -4.20 -14.89 7.55
CA ARG A 100 -4.85 -13.59 7.77
C ARG A 100 -5.37 -13.04 6.45
N LEU A 101 -6.43 -12.24 6.57
CA LEU A 101 -6.93 -11.39 5.50
C LEU A 101 -6.71 -9.94 5.92
N LYS A 102 -6.06 -9.15 5.08
CA LYS A 102 -6.06 -7.69 5.24
C LYS A 102 -7.12 -7.09 4.35
N TYR A 103 -7.88 -6.14 4.89
CA TYR A 103 -8.91 -5.40 4.16
C TYR A 103 -8.44 -3.95 4.04
N GLN A 104 -8.08 -3.52 2.82
CA GLN A 104 -7.80 -2.13 2.52
C GLN A 104 -9.11 -1.45 2.12
N ASP A 105 -9.35 -0.23 2.60
CA ASP A 105 -10.53 0.54 2.23
C ASP A 105 -10.22 2.04 2.17
N VAL A 106 -10.72 2.70 1.13
CA VAL A 106 -10.49 4.14 0.85
C VAL A 106 -11.83 4.87 0.87
N PRO A 107 -12.19 5.50 2.01
CA PRO A 107 -13.33 6.43 2.07
C PRO A 107 -12.96 7.85 1.63
N GLY A 108 -11.70 8.29 1.77
CA GLY A 108 -11.23 9.63 1.37
C GLY A 108 -10.49 9.59 0.04
N LEU A 109 -11.10 10.14 -1.01
CA LEU A 109 -10.51 10.29 -2.34
C LEU A 109 -10.94 11.63 -2.95
N GLU A 110 -9.98 12.50 -3.23
CA GLU A 110 -10.19 13.87 -3.72
C GLU A 110 -9.31 14.15 -4.94
N LYS A 111 -9.58 15.25 -5.65
CA LYS A 111 -8.80 15.64 -6.84
C LYS A 111 -7.94 16.87 -6.54
N ILE A 112 -6.72 16.65 -6.06
CA ILE A 112 -5.78 17.68 -5.61
C ILE A 112 -4.80 18.00 -6.74
N ASP A 113 -4.67 19.29 -7.09
CA ASP A 113 -3.84 19.78 -8.20
C ASP A 113 -4.08 19.06 -9.55
N GLY A 114 -5.31 18.56 -9.75
CA GLY A 114 -5.72 17.79 -10.93
C GLY A 114 -5.47 16.27 -10.85
N VAL A 115 -4.75 15.79 -9.83
CA VAL A 115 -4.44 14.37 -9.58
C VAL A 115 -5.49 13.76 -8.65
N TRP A 116 -5.91 12.51 -8.89
CA TRP A 116 -6.73 11.77 -7.93
C TRP A 116 -5.87 11.25 -6.76
N THR A 117 -6.22 11.67 -5.55
CA THR A 117 -5.39 11.56 -4.35
C THR A 117 -6.18 10.94 -3.21
N ILE A 118 -5.64 9.88 -2.60
CA ILE A 118 -6.20 9.29 -1.39
C ILE A 118 -5.94 10.24 -0.23
N THR A 119 -6.99 10.80 0.36
CA THR A 119 -6.91 11.68 1.53
C THR A 119 -7.14 10.92 2.85
N HIS A 120 -7.78 9.76 2.81
CA HIS A 120 -7.91 8.86 3.95
C HIS A 120 -8.01 7.40 3.49
N MET A 121 -7.25 6.50 4.12
CA MET A 121 -7.39 5.04 3.95
C MET A 121 -7.28 4.28 5.27
N THR A 122 -7.89 3.10 5.32
CA THR A 122 -7.70 2.12 6.40
C THR A 122 -7.14 0.80 5.87
N MET A 123 -6.47 0.06 6.75
CA MET A 123 -6.08 -1.33 6.55
C MET A 123 -6.39 -2.13 7.82
N THR A 124 -7.26 -3.14 7.73
CA THR A 124 -7.70 -3.96 8.87
C THR A 124 -7.21 -5.41 8.71
N THR A 125 -6.31 -5.89 9.58
CA THR A 125 -5.93 -7.32 9.63
C THR A 125 -6.95 -8.14 10.41
N LYS A 126 -7.47 -9.21 9.80
CA LYS A 126 -8.38 -10.17 10.43
C LYS A 126 -7.86 -11.60 10.34
N LYS A 127 -8.26 -12.46 11.28
CA LYS A 127 -8.10 -13.92 11.21
C LYS A 127 -9.44 -14.60 11.50
N ALA A 128 -9.86 -15.48 10.60
CA ALA A 128 -11.24 -15.99 10.55
C ALA A 128 -12.26 -14.85 10.64
N LYS A 129 -13.08 -14.80 11.71
CA LYS A 129 -14.09 -13.75 11.93
C LYS A 129 -13.59 -12.57 12.79
N SER A 130 -12.43 -12.68 13.42
CA SER A 130 -11.93 -11.68 14.37
C SER A 130 -11.02 -10.64 13.71
N THR A 131 -11.27 -9.36 13.96
CA THR A 131 -10.26 -8.31 13.77
C THR A 131 -9.13 -8.50 14.77
N LEU A 132 -7.89 -8.33 14.32
CA LEU A 132 -6.68 -8.39 15.16
C LEU A 132 -6.11 -7.00 15.42
N HIS A 133 -6.07 -6.16 14.37
CA HIS A 133 -5.58 -4.79 14.41
C HIS A 133 -6.22 -3.99 13.26
N GLN A 134 -6.15 -2.66 13.35
CA GLN A 134 -6.49 -1.74 12.27
C GLN A 134 -5.56 -0.54 12.30
N THR A 135 -5.16 -0.09 11.12
CA THR A 135 -4.39 1.14 10.90
C THR A 135 -5.20 2.07 10.03
N GLU A 136 -5.10 3.36 10.32
CA GLU A 136 -5.75 4.47 9.65
C GLU A 136 -4.65 5.44 9.18
N LEU A 137 -4.77 5.97 7.98
CA LEU A 137 -3.81 6.91 7.38
C LEU A 137 -4.57 8.08 6.76
N ASP A 138 -4.58 9.20 7.47
CA ASP A 138 -5.02 10.50 7.00
C ASP A 138 -3.87 11.26 6.33
N PHE A 139 -4.17 11.87 5.18
CA PHE A 139 -3.23 12.70 4.43
C PHE A 139 -3.72 14.15 4.42
N HIS A 140 -2.86 15.08 4.82
CA HIS A 140 -3.19 16.49 4.96
C HIS A 140 -2.14 17.35 4.24
N ASN A 141 -2.57 18.50 3.73
CA ASN A 141 -1.70 19.47 3.03
C ASN A 141 -0.94 18.89 1.82
N THR A 142 -1.46 17.85 1.17
CA THR A 142 -0.89 17.28 -0.06
C THR A 142 -0.85 18.33 -1.16
N ARG A 143 0.28 18.37 -1.90
CA ARG A 143 0.51 19.25 -3.05
C ARG A 143 1.33 18.49 -4.09
N TYR A 144 1.04 18.69 -5.36
CA TYR A 144 1.78 18.13 -6.49
C TYR A 144 2.63 19.20 -7.19
N ASN A 145 3.52 18.75 -8.09
CA ASN A 145 4.32 19.63 -8.96
C ASN A 145 5.07 20.73 -8.19
N GLN A 146 5.56 20.40 -6.98
CA GLN A 146 6.41 21.28 -6.17
C GLN A 146 7.86 21.11 -6.63
N ASP A 147 8.64 22.20 -6.65
CA ASP A 147 10.06 22.20 -7.07
C ASP A 147 10.98 21.59 -6.00
N LEU A 148 10.88 20.26 -5.83
CA LEU A 148 11.63 19.50 -4.83
C LEU A 148 13.01 19.10 -5.36
N ALA A 149 14.05 19.77 -4.87
CA ALA A 149 15.46 19.47 -5.18
C ALA A 149 15.86 18.01 -4.85
N GLU A 150 16.62 17.38 -5.76
CA GLU A 150 16.94 15.94 -5.72
C GLU A 150 17.70 15.53 -4.45
N GLU A 151 18.53 16.41 -3.88
CA GLU A 151 19.32 16.12 -2.67
C GLU A 151 18.46 15.85 -1.43
N MET A 152 17.17 16.17 -1.47
CA MET A 152 16.22 15.80 -0.42
C MET A 152 15.93 14.29 -0.39
N PHE A 153 16.07 13.59 -1.51
CA PHE A 153 15.83 12.14 -1.63
C PHE A 153 17.10 11.31 -1.33
N SER A 154 18.03 11.85 -0.53
CA SER A 154 19.29 11.21 -0.17
C SER A 154 19.29 10.64 1.26
N VAL A 155 20.03 9.55 1.49
CA VAL A 155 20.22 8.98 2.85
C VAL A 155 20.83 10.02 3.80
N ARG A 156 21.72 10.89 3.30
CA ARG A 156 22.30 12.02 4.03
C ARG A 156 21.24 13.05 4.48
N ARG A 157 20.14 13.23 3.74
CA ARG A 157 19.01 14.06 4.18
C ARG A 157 18.21 13.35 5.27
N LEU A 158 17.89 12.06 5.11
CA LEU A 158 17.18 11.27 6.14
C LEU A 158 17.85 11.35 7.52
N GLU A 159 19.19 11.39 7.57
CA GLU A 159 19.96 11.46 8.82
C GLU A 159 20.09 12.87 9.41
N LYS A 160 19.86 13.92 8.60
CA LYS A 160 19.87 15.32 9.07
C LYS A 160 18.48 15.85 9.41
N GLY A 161 17.41 15.22 8.91
CA GLY A 161 16.07 15.78 8.90
C GLY A 161 15.83 16.70 7.68
N LEU A 162 14.61 17.23 7.59
CA LEU A 162 14.25 18.26 6.60
C LEU A 162 14.90 19.60 6.97
#